data_AF-A0A7J9Y2I6-F1
#
_entry.id   AF-A0A7J9Y2I6-F1
#
_cell.length_a   1.000
_cell.length_b   1.000
_cell.length_c   1.000
_cell.angle_alpha   90.00
_cell.angle_beta   90.00
_cell.angle_gamma   90.00
#
_symmetry.space_group_name_H-M   'P 1'
#
loop_
_entity.id
_entity.type
_entity.pdbx_description
1 polymer ?
#
loop_
_entity_poly.entity_id
_entity_poly.type
_entity_poly.pdbx_seq_one_letter_code
_entity_poly.pdbx_strand_id
1 'polypeptide(L)'
;MIDLRMSAADLERLRFAYSPMAEVAESLWMLSAGQIRSVHQGWYELTRERLRRIDTRLLRTVVPAHSRLAEFLFSGAVDPGTSISDQLQLVADCPPETLRADLETVWQGHGLPPRAERLLAEGPAGARRLADVLWRYWEVAIEPHWRQIRAVLDDDLAYRASRLTSGGIEALLADLHPDLSIQGPGLRIQRLQTSAAHELTGAGLLLVPSVFAWPHLVVFAGTGIQPSLVYGSRGVGALWESGAAESTDEDALGALLGRSRAAILTGLAMPLSTTELALELGQSPPSVSQHLSVLRRNGLVTSWRSGRRVLYRQTPLASSIVAASGGGPTAANHPA
;
A
#
# COMPACT_ATOMS: atom_id res chain seq x y z
N MET A 1 -8.36 11.67 22.45
CA MET A 1 -8.55 10.23 22.63
C MET A 1 -9.72 9.74 21.79
N ILE A 2 -9.54 8.68 21.01
CA ILE A 2 -10.65 7.99 20.33
C ILE A 2 -10.78 6.61 20.98
N ASP A 3 -11.98 6.28 21.47
CA ASP A 3 -12.31 4.94 21.98
C ASP A 3 -13.20 4.23 20.95
N LEU A 4 -12.72 3.11 20.41
CA LEU A 4 -13.47 2.22 19.52
C LEU A 4 -13.89 0.97 20.30
N ARG A 5 -15.17 0.84 20.60
CA ARG A 5 -15.72 -0.36 21.25
C ARG A 5 -16.07 -1.39 20.18
N MET A 6 -15.54 -2.60 20.37
CA MET A 6 -15.71 -3.70 19.43
C MET A 6 -16.46 -4.84 20.12
N SER A 7 -17.35 -5.48 19.36
CA SER A 7 -17.96 -6.75 19.75
C SER A 7 -17.13 -7.93 19.23
N ALA A 8 -17.41 -9.14 19.70
CA ALA A 8 -16.81 -10.35 19.13
C ALA A 8 -17.11 -10.47 17.61
N ALA A 9 -18.31 -10.07 17.19
CA ALA A 9 -18.73 -10.06 15.79
C ALA A 9 -17.94 -9.06 14.92
N ASP A 10 -17.37 -8.01 15.53
CA ASP A 10 -16.46 -7.09 14.84
C ASP A 10 -15.08 -7.73 14.63
N LEU A 11 -14.59 -8.44 15.65
CA LEU A 11 -13.32 -9.16 15.60
C LEU A 11 -13.34 -10.32 14.60
N GLU A 12 -14.48 -11.01 14.47
CA GLU A 12 -14.70 -12.03 13.43
C GLU A 12 -14.62 -11.48 12.01
N ARG A 13 -14.92 -10.17 11.84
CA ARG A 13 -14.89 -9.46 10.55
C ARG A 13 -13.65 -8.58 10.39
N LEU A 14 -12.64 -8.75 11.25
CA LEU A 14 -11.36 -8.09 11.12
C LEU A 14 -10.63 -8.63 9.88
N ARG A 15 -10.30 -7.75 8.94
CA ARG A 15 -9.67 -8.12 7.67
C ARG A 15 -8.73 -7.03 7.16
N PHE A 16 -7.83 -7.41 6.27
CA PHE A 16 -6.93 -6.48 5.59
C PHE A 16 -7.48 -6.10 4.22
N ALA A 17 -7.24 -4.86 3.82
CA ALA A 17 -7.51 -4.37 2.48
C ALA A 17 -6.42 -3.39 2.05
N TYR A 18 -6.18 -3.28 0.75
CA TYR A 18 -5.34 -2.21 0.21
C TYR A 18 -6.24 -1.09 -0.31
N SER A 19 -5.75 0.14 -0.21
CA SER A 19 -6.45 1.31 -0.73
C SER A 19 -5.50 2.16 -1.57
N PRO A 20 -5.45 1.94 -2.89
CA PRO A 20 -4.79 2.86 -3.81
C PRO A 20 -5.17 4.33 -3.59
N MET A 21 -6.45 4.60 -3.29
CA MET A 21 -6.93 5.94 -3.00
C MET A 21 -6.39 6.50 -1.67
N ALA A 22 -6.14 5.66 -0.65
CA ALA A 22 -5.47 6.11 0.57
C ALA A 22 -4.05 6.59 0.27
N GLU A 23 -3.30 5.90 -0.60
CA GLU A 23 -1.97 6.36 -1.02
C GLU A 23 -2.04 7.69 -1.78
N VAL A 24 -3.06 7.88 -2.62
CA VAL A 24 -3.32 9.15 -3.29
C VAL A 24 -3.62 10.25 -2.28
N ALA A 25 -4.56 10.03 -1.37
CA ALA A 25 -4.99 11.02 -0.39
C ALA A 25 -3.86 11.42 0.59
N GLU A 26 -3.14 10.44 1.13
CA GLU A 26 -2.05 10.67 2.08
C GLU A 26 -0.84 11.34 1.43
N SER A 27 -0.46 10.93 0.21
CA SER A 27 0.63 11.60 -0.52
C SER A 27 0.25 13.03 -0.90
N LEU A 28 -1.01 13.28 -1.31
CA LEU A 28 -1.53 14.62 -1.56
C LEU A 28 -1.52 15.48 -0.30
N TRP A 29 -1.93 14.93 0.84
CA TRP A 29 -1.92 15.64 2.11
C TRP A 29 -0.49 16.04 2.49
N MET A 30 0.47 15.13 2.39
CA MET A 30 1.88 15.38 2.66
C MET A 30 2.42 16.55 1.80
N LEU A 31 2.08 16.56 0.50
CA LEU A 31 2.43 17.64 -0.41
C LEU A 31 1.72 18.96 -0.05
N SER A 32 0.42 18.92 0.24
CA SER A 32 -0.37 20.10 0.62
C SER A 32 0.15 20.75 1.90
N ALA A 33 0.54 19.94 2.89
CA ALA A 33 1.11 20.38 4.15
C ALA A 33 2.56 20.89 4.03
N GLY A 34 3.24 20.63 2.91
CA GLY A 34 4.66 20.92 2.75
C GLY A 34 5.55 20.11 3.69
N GLN A 35 5.04 18.98 4.19
CA GLN A 35 5.71 18.12 5.19
C GLN A 35 6.29 16.88 4.52
N ILE A 36 7.14 17.07 3.52
CA ILE A 36 7.83 15.96 2.86
C ILE A 36 8.77 15.33 3.88
N ARG A 37 8.43 14.11 4.30
CA ARG A 37 9.18 13.37 5.32
C ARG A 37 10.46 12.81 4.70
N SER A 38 11.51 12.63 5.49
CA SER A 38 12.78 12.07 5.03
C SER A 38 12.60 10.73 4.30
N VAL A 39 11.75 9.86 4.84
CA VAL A 39 11.43 8.57 4.22
C VAL A 39 10.75 8.70 2.86
N HIS A 40 10.13 9.83 2.50
CA HIS A 40 9.48 10.03 1.20
C HIS A 40 10.28 11.00 0.29
N GLN A 41 11.49 11.39 0.69
CA GLN A 41 12.29 12.35 -0.05
C GLN A 41 12.64 11.83 -1.46
N GLY A 42 13.06 10.56 -1.58
CA GLY A 42 13.37 9.96 -2.87
C GLY A 42 12.15 9.91 -3.81
N TRP A 43 10.97 9.57 -3.29
CA TRP A 43 9.73 9.66 -4.07
C TRP A 43 9.46 11.08 -4.55
N TYR A 44 9.61 12.08 -3.67
CA TYR A 44 9.35 13.47 -4.03
C TYR A 44 10.31 13.95 -5.13
N GLU A 45 11.59 13.59 -5.06
CA GLU A 45 12.58 13.93 -6.07
C GLU A 45 12.28 13.32 -7.44
N LEU A 46 11.87 12.05 -7.47
CA LEU A 46 11.46 11.35 -8.69
C LEU A 46 10.18 11.93 -9.32
N THR A 47 9.31 12.51 -8.50
CA THR A 47 7.94 12.85 -8.93
C THR A 47 7.72 14.36 -9.13
N ARG A 48 8.45 15.24 -8.42
CA ARG A 48 8.17 16.69 -8.36
C ARG A 48 8.08 17.39 -9.72
N GLU A 49 8.93 17.02 -10.69
CA GLU A 49 8.91 17.64 -12.02
C GLU A 49 7.69 17.23 -12.84
N ARG A 50 7.20 15.99 -12.64
CA ARG A 50 5.97 15.52 -13.28
C ARG A 50 4.74 16.16 -12.63
N LEU A 51 4.75 16.29 -11.30
CA LEU A 51 3.69 16.97 -10.54
C LEU A 51 3.50 18.44 -10.93
N ARG A 52 4.57 19.14 -11.32
CA ARG A 52 4.49 20.52 -11.83
C ARG A 52 3.68 20.65 -13.13
N ARG A 53 3.49 19.55 -13.87
CA ARG A 53 2.76 19.53 -15.14
C ARG A 53 1.25 19.30 -14.98
N ILE A 54 0.79 18.97 -13.77
CA ILE A 54 -0.63 18.78 -13.46
C ILE A 54 -1.15 19.93 -12.59
N ASP A 55 -2.37 20.39 -12.84
CA ASP A 55 -3.00 21.40 -11.98
C ASP A 55 -3.56 20.74 -10.71
N THR A 56 -2.77 20.77 -9.63
CA THR A 56 -3.17 20.24 -8.32
C THR A 56 -4.01 21.20 -7.48
N ARG A 57 -4.38 22.39 -7.98
CA ARG A 57 -5.11 23.39 -7.18
C ARG A 57 -6.48 22.89 -6.72
N LEU A 58 -7.16 22.08 -7.54
CA LEU A 58 -8.40 21.42 -7.12
C LEU A 58 -8.13 20.37 -6.04
N LEU A 59 -7.08 19.55 -6.20
CA LEU A 59 -6.72 18.52 -5.22
C LEU A 59 -6.36 19.12 -3.86
N ARG A 60 -5.62 20.24 -3.83
CA ARG A 60 -5.33 20.98 -2.59
C ARG A 60 -6.56 21.60 -1.92
N THR A 61 -7.67 21.69 -2.66
CA THR A 61 -8.96 22.14 -2.11
C THR A 61 -9.70 20.99 -1.43
N VAL A 62 -9.56 19.76 -1.94
CA VAL A 62 -10.19 18.55 -1.38
C VAL A 62 -9.34 17.96 -0.25
N VAL A 63 -8.02 18.02 -0.41
CA VAL A 63 -7.01 17.55 0.55
C VAL A 63 -6.12 18.72 0.96
N PRO A 64 -6.62 19.63 1.82
CA PRO A 64 -5.84 20.76 2.31
C PRO A 64 -4.83 20.34 3.39
N ALA A 65 -3.95 21.26 3.76
CA ALA A 65 -2.96 21.09 4.84
C ALA A 65 -3.55 21.07 6.27
N HIS A 66 -4.83 20.71 6.41
CA HIS A 66 -5.51 20.65 7.71
C HIS A 66 -5.42 19.24 8.29
N SER A 67 -5.87 19.07 9.54
CA SER A 67 -5.83 17.78 10.24
C SER A 67 -6.91 16.78 9.81
N ARG A 68 -7.75 17.12 8.83
CA ARG A 68 -8.89 16.31 8.39
C ARG A 68 -8.83 16.04 6.91
N LEU A 69 -9.11 14.79 6.56
CA LEU A 69 -9.19 14.29 5.19
C LEU A 69 -10.65 14.00 4.85
N ALA A 70 -11.00 14.16 3.57
CA ALA A 70 -12.34 13.83 3.10
C ALA A 70 -12.57 12.32 3.14
N GLU A 71 -13.63 11.89 3.81
CA GLU A 71 -13.92 10.48 4.11
C GLU A 71 -14.26 9.68 2.84
N PHE A 72 -14.89 10.32 1.84
CA PHE A 72 -15.16 9.70 0.54
C PHE A 72 -13.89 9.22 -0.18
N LEU A 73 -12.70 9.79 0.10
CA LEU A 73 -11.43 9.33 -0.46
C LEU A 73 -10.93 8.01 0.15
N PHE A 74 -11.51 7.56 1.25
CA PHE A 74 -11.10 6.32 1.94
C PHE A 74 -12.14 5.22 1.80
N SER A 75 -13.12 5.42 0.93
CA SER A 75 -14.17 4.46 0.63
C SER A 75 -13.71 3.39 -0.39
N GLY A 76 -14.39 2.25 -0.40
CA GLY A 76 -14.21 1.20 -1.42
C GLY A 76 -13.03 0.26 -1.25
N ALA A 77 -12.25 0.37 -0.17
CA ALA A 77 -11.26 -0.66 0.17
C ALA A 77 -11.99 -1.91 0.66
N VAL A 78 -11.86 -3.04 -0.04
CA VAL A 78 -12.58 -4.28 0.30
C VAL A 78 -11.61 -5.41 0.65
N ASP A 79 -10.56 -5.57 -0.17
CA ASP A 79 -9.54 -6.60 -0.05
C ASP A 79 -8.21 -6.16 -0.72
N PRO A 80 -7.12 -6.95 -0.63
CA PRO A 80 -5.83 -6.62 -1.25
C PRO A 80 -5.82 -6.54 -2.80
N GLY A 81 -6.90 -6.97 -3.46
CA GLY A 81 -7.12 -6.89 -4.90
C GLY A 81 -7.81 -5.60 -5.36
N THR A 82 -8.25 -4.74 -4.44
CA THR A 82 -8.93 -3.47 -4.74
C THR A 82 -8.14 -2.64 -5.76
N SER A 83 -8.79 -2.19 -6.83
CA SER A 83 -8.19 -1.38 -7.88
C SER A 83 -8.44 0.13 -7.69
N ILE A 84 -7.52 0.96 -8.19
CA ILE A 84 -7.70 2.42 -8.19
C ILE A 84 -8.92 2.85 -9.02
N SER A 85 -9.20 2.14 -10.12
CA SER A 85 -10.32 2.44 -11.01
C SER A 85 -11.66 2.27 -10.28
N ASP A 86 -11.81 1.21 -9.48
CA ASP A 86 -13.03 0.98 -8.71
C ASP A 86 -13.25 2.08 -7.67
N GLN A 87 -12.18 2.49 -6.97
CA GLN A 87 -12.27 3.58 -5.99
C GLN A 87 -12.54 4.94 -6.64
N LEU A 88 -11.96 5.21 -7.81
CA LEU A 88 -12.23 6.44 -8.56
C LEU A 88 -13.65 6.46 -9.12
N GLN A 89 -14.22 5.31 -9.47
CA GLN A 89 -15.63 5.21 -9.85
C GLN A 89 -16.55 5.59 -8.68
N LEU A 90 -16.23 5.17 -7.45
CA LEU A 90 -16.97 5.61 -6.25
C LEU A 90 -16.87 7.12 -6.01
N VAL A 91 -15.72 7.74 -6.30
CA VAL A 91 -15.58 9.20 -6.23
C VAL A 91 -16.42 9.87 -7.33
N ALA A 92 -16.42 9.33 -8.55
CA ALA A 92 -17.18 9.84 -9.68
C ALA A 92 -18.70 9.77 -9.44
N ASP A 93 -19.16 8.71 -8.76
CA ASP A 93 -20.56 8.46 -8.41
C ASP A 93 -20.95 9.02 -7.03
N CYS A 94 -20.04 9.73 -6.36
CA CYS A 94 -20.29 10.30 -5.04
C CYS A 94 -21.48 11.28 -5.09
N PRO A 95 -22.52 11.08 -4.25
CA PRO A 95 -23.65 11.99 -4.20
C PRO A 95 -23.19 13.42 -3.87
N PRO A 96 -23.72 14.46 -4.55
CA PRO A 96 -23.34 15.84 -4.30
C PRO A 96 -23.48 16.28 -2.84
N GLU A 97 -24.45 15.72 -2.12
CA GLU A 97 -24.71 15.97 -0.70
C GLU A 97 -23.59 15.40 0.18
N THR A 98 -23.13 14.17 -0.12
CA THR A 98 -21.98 13.54 0.56
C THR A 98 -20.70 14.31 0.30
N LEU A 99 -20.43 14.65 -0.97
CA LEU A 99 -19.27 15.45 -1.34
C LEU A 99 -19.27 16.81 -0.62
N ARG A 100 -20.44 17.45 -0.50
CA ARG A 100 -20.59 18.71 0.26
C ARG A 100 -20.30 18.53 1.74
N ALA A 101 -20.94 17.56 2.39
CA ALA A 101 -20.79 17.32 3.82
C ALA A 101 -19.32 17.03 4.20
N ASP A 102 -18.63 16.26 3.37
CA ASP A 102 -17.21 15.97 3.58
C ASP A 102 -16.34 17.20 3.40
N LEU A 103 -16.56 18.00 2.36
CA LEU A 103 -15.79 19.24 2.16
C LEU A 103 -16.06 20.26 3.26
N GLU A 104 -17.31 20.41 3.72
CA GLU A 104 -17.64 21.25 4.88
C GLU A 104 -16.95 20.76 6.16
N THR A 105 -16.82 19.45 6.33
CA THR A 105 -16.10 18.85 7.48
C THR A 105 -14.60 19.08 7.39
N VAL A 106 -14.00 18.92 6.21
CA VAL A 106 -12.57 19.16 5.93
C VAL A 106 -12.22 20.63 6.15
N TRP A 107 -13.10 21.54 5.74
CA TRP A 107 -12.94 22.97 5.91
C TRP A 107 -13.53 23.48 7.22
N GLN A 108 -13.99 22.65 8.17
CA GLN A 108 -14.60 23.16 9.39
C GLN A 108 -13.68 24.17 10.11
N GLY A 109 -14.23 25.34 10.48
CA GLY A 109 -13.48 26.46 11.04
C GLY A 109 -12.79 27.36 10.01
N HIS A 110 -12.87 27.01 8.73
CA HIS A 110 -12.34 27.72 7.58
C HIS A 110 -13.47 27.86 6.54
N GLY A 111 -13.65 29.03 5.91
CA GLY A 111 -14.66 29.15 4.86
C GLY A 111 -14.35 28.21 3.68
N LEU A 112 -15.38 27.60 3.07
CA LEU A 112 -15.19 26.83 1.84
C LEU A 112 -14.54 27.73 0.76
N PRO A 113 -13.44 27.32 0.15
CA PRO A 113 -12.78 28.14 -0.85
C PRO A 113 -13.60 28.18 -2.16
N PRO A 114 -13.51 29.25 -2.97
CA PRO A 114 -14.29 29.39 -4.21
C PRO A 114 -14.09 28.27 -5.25
N ARG A 115 -13.02 27.48 -5.13
CA ARG A 115 -12.82 26.26 -5.96
C ARG A 115 -13.68 25.10 -5.49
N ALA A 116 -13.86 24.92 -4.18
CA ALA A 116 -14.77 23.92 -3.61
C ALA A 116 -16.21 24.27 -3.95
N GLU A 117 -16.58 25.54 -3.79
CA GLU A 117 -17.94 26.00 -4.13
C GLU A 117 -18.28 25.76 -5.60
N ARG A 118 -17.35 26.07 -6.52
CA ARG A 118 -17.52 25.76 -7.95
C ARG A 118 -17.63 24.26 -8.22
N LEU A 119 -16.78 23.46 -7.58
CA LEU A 119 -16.87 21.99 -7.66
C LEU A 119 -18.26 21.48 -7.26
N LEU A 120 -18.80 21.99 -6.14
CA LEU A 120 -20.11 21.62 -5.63
C LEU A 120 -21.26 22.13 -6.49
N ALA A 121 -21.13 23.33 -7.08
CA ALA A 121 -22.14 23.92 -7.96
C ALA A 121 -22.35 23.13 -9.26
N GLU A 122 -21.37 22.32 -9.66
CA GLU A 122 -21.44 21.46 -10.84
C GLU A 122 -22.16 20.12 -10.59
N GLY A 123 -22.58 19.86 -9.35
CA GLY A 123 -23.32 18.64 -8.98
C GLY A 123 -22.54 17.37 -9.36
N PRO A 124 -23.19 16.36 -9.98
CA PRO A 124 -22.52 15.12 -10.39
C PRO A 124 -21.37 15.32 -11.40
N ALA A 125 -21.37 16.40 -12.18
CA ALA A 125 -20.24 16.70 -13.07
C ALA A 125 -19.00 17.14 -12.28
N GLY A 126 -19.20 17.76 -11.11
CA GLY A 126 -18.14 18.08 -10.16
C GLY A 126 -17.40 16.85 -9.66
N ALA A 127 -18.15 15.86 -9.16
CA ALA A 127 -17.61 14.59 -8.67
C ALA A 127 -16.79 13.84 -9.74
N ARG A 128 -17.33 13.73 -10.97
CA ARG A 128 -16.62 13.14 -12.12
C ARG A 128 -15.32 13.87 -12.47
N ARG A 129 -15.36 15.21 -12.52
CA ARG A 129 -14.13 15.98 -12.75
C ARG A 129 -13.10 15.77 -11.64
N LEU A 130 -13.53 15.67 -10.38
CA LEU A 130 -12.62 15.38 -9.28
C LEU A 130 -11.95 14.01 -9.47
N ALA A 131 -12.72 12.99 -9.84
CA ALA A 131 -12.18 11.67 -10.17
C ALA A 131 -11.15 11.75 -11.32
N ASP A 132 -11.43 12.49 -12.40
CA ASP A 132 -10.48 12.67 -13.52
C ASP A 132 -9.15 13.34 -13.10
N VAL A 133 -9.21 14.26 -12.13
CA VAL A 133 -8.02 14.95 -11.63
C VAL A 133 -7.24 14.05 -10.65
N LEU A 134 -7.94 13.24 -9.84
CA LEU A 134 -7.32 12.22 -8.98
C LEU A 134 -6.68 11.10 -9.82
N TRP A 135 -7.31 10.67 -10.92
CA TRP A 135 -6.74 9.72 -11.89
C TRP A 135 -5.40 10.24 -12.44
N ARG A 136 -5.38 11.49 -12.91
CA ARG A 136 -4.14 12.13 -13.41
C ARG A 136 -3.05 12.25 -12.35
N TYR A 137 -3.43 12.47 -11.09
CA TYR A 137 -2.47 12.45 -10.00
C TYR A 137 -1.92 11.04 -9.76
N TRP A 138 -2.79 10.02 -9.74
CA TRP A 138 -2.40 8.62 -9.61
C TRP A 138 -1.36 8.22 -10.66
N GLU A 139 -1.65 8.45 -11.96
CA GLU A 139 -0.77 8.10 -13.09
C GLU A 139 0.63 8.73 -12.95
N VAL A 140 0.68 9.95 -12.42
CA VAL A 140 1.93 10.71 -12.30
C VAL A 140 2.69 10.34 -11.03
N ALA A 141 1.99 10.17 -9.92
CA ALA A 141 2.58 10.19 -8.59
C ALA A 141 2.70 8.82 -7.93
N ILE A 142 1.79 7.90 -8.24
CA ILE A 142 1.68 6.62 -7.52
C ILE A 142 1.89 5.45 -8.46
N GLU A 143 1.21 5.43 -9.62
CA GLU A 143 1.29 4.33 -10.59
C GLU A 143 2.72 3.92 -10.96
N PRO A 144 3.66 4.84 -11.24
CA PRO A 144 5.03 4.46 -11.63
C PRO A 144 5.79 3.71 -10.53
N HIS A 145 5.33 3.84 -9.29
CA HIS A 145 5.91 3.24 -8.09
C HIS A 145 5.02 2.17 -7.48
N TRP A 146 3.86 1.88 -8.09
CA TRP A 146 2.83 1.06 -7.47
C TRP A 146 3.29 -0.38 -7.24
N ARG A 147 4.13 -0.92 -8.13
CA ARG A 147 4.73 -2.25 -7.93
C ARG A 147 5.59 -2.31 -6.66
N GLN A 148 6.43 -1.29 -6.43
CA GLN A 148 7.28 -1.23 -5.25
C GLN A 148 6.46 -0.96 -3.98
N ILE A 149 5.47 -0.06 -4.07
CA ILE A 149 4.52 0.18 -2.98
C ILE A 149 3.81 -1.12 -2.60
N ARG A 150 3.24 -1.85 -3.58
CA ARG A 150 2.57 -3.14 -3.33
C ARG A 150 3.48 -4.15 -2.65
N ALA A 151 4.75 -4.25 -3.05
CA ALA A 151 5.70 -5.14 -2.40
C ALA A 151 5.85 -4.82 -0.90
N VAL A 152 5.93 -3.53 -0.55
CA VAL A 152 5.96 -3.09 0.86
C VAL A 152 4.66 -3.41 1.59
N LEU A 153 3.51 -3.23 0.94
CA LEU A 153 2.20 -3.59 1.53
C LEU A 153 2.08 -5.10 1.76
N ASP A 154 2.52 -5.92 0.80
CA ASP A 154 2.50 -7.38 0.86
C ASP A 154 3.44 -7.90 1.96
N ASP A 155 4.63 -7.31 2.11
CA ASP A 155 5.57 -7.64 3.18
C ASP A 155 5.02 -7.27 4.57
N ASP A 156 4.37 -6.10 4.71
CA ASP A 156 3.69 -5.73 5.94
C ASP A 156 2.57 -6.74 6.25
N LEU A 157 1.71 -7.06 5.28
CA LEU A 157 0.62 -8.01 5.45
C LEU A 157 1.12 -9.40 5.88
N ALA A 158 2.19 -9.91 5.25
CA ALA A 158 2.78 -11.19 5.62
C ALA A 158 3.29 -11.18 7.07
N TYR A 159 3.94 -10.09 7.49
CA TYR A 159 4.40 -9.91 8.85
C TYR A 159 3.21 -9.80 9.84
N ARG A 160 2.16 -9.03 9.51
CA ARG A 160 0.95 -8.90 10.35
C ARG A 160 0.20 -10.23 10.48
N ALA A 161 0.11 -11.01 9.40
CA ALA A 161 -0.43 -12.36 9.45
C ALA A 161 0.37 -13.26 10.40
N SER A 162 1.70 -13.18 10.38
CA SER A 162 2.55 -13.90 11.33
C SER A 162 2.26 -13.49 12.79
N ARG A 163 2.13 -12.18 13.09
CA ARG A 163 1.75 -11.69 14.42
C ARG A 163 0.41 -12.23 14.89
N LEU A 164 -0.59 -12.22 13.99
CA LEU A 164 -1.91 -12.79 14.26
C LEU A 164 -1.83 -14.28 14.58
N THR A 165 -1.07 -15.07 13.81
CA THR A 165 -0.95 -16.52 14.04
C THR A 165 -0.20 -16.87 15.32
N SER A 166 0.80 -16.08 15.72
CA SER A 166 1.65 -16.39 16.88
C SER A 166 1.12 -15.82 18.20
N GLY A 167 0.37 -14.71 18.17
CA GLY A 167 -0.09 -14.02 19.37
C GLY A 167 -1.55 -13.54 19.32
N GLY A 168 -2.33 -14.01 18.34
CA GLY A 168 -3.73 -13.66 18.19
C GLY A 168 -3.93 -12.19 17.79
N ILE A 169 -5.19 -11.76 17.90
CA ILE A 169 -5.62 -10.41 17.53
C ILE A 169 -4.93 -9.35 18.39
N GLU A 170 -4.67 -9.66 19.67
CA GLU A 170 -3.99 -8.74 20.57
C GLU A 170 -2.58 -8.40 20.08
N ALA A 171 -1.79 -9.41 19.72
CA ALA A 171 -0.43 -9.20 19.21
C ALA A 171 -0.40 -8.52 17.84
N LEU A 172 -1.46 -8.68 17.03
CA LEU A 172 -1.61 -7.97 15.77
C LEU A 172 -1.88 -6.47 16.00
N LEU A 173 -2.90 -6.16 16.80
CA LEU A 173 -3.37 -4.79 17.00
C LEU A 173 -2.37 -3.96 17.83
N ALA A 174 -1.75 -4.54 18.86
CA ALA A 174 -0.73 -3.85 19.67
C ALA A 174 0.52 -3.44 18.87
N ASP A 175 0.77 -4.09 17.74
CA ASP A 175 1.94 -3.84 16.89
C ASP A 175 1.63 -2.86 15.74
N LEU A 176 0.36 -2.46 15.56
CA LEU A 176 -0.10 -1.66 14.43
C LEU A 176 0.44 -0.21 14.47
N HIS A 177 0.36 0.44 15.64
CA HIS A 177 0.78 1.81 15.85
C HIS A 177 1.02 2.12 17.34
N PRO A 178 2.04 2.93 17.72
CA PRO A 178 2.32 3.27 19.13
C PRO A 178 1.17 3.93 19.90
N ASP A 179 0.35 4.73 19.21
CA ASP A 179 -0.81 5.40 19.82
C ASP A 179 -2.02 4.48 20.02
N LEU A 180 -1.96 3.24 19.50
CA LEU A 180 -3.05 2.27 19.59
C LEU A 180 -2.77 1.30 20.74
N SER A 181 -3.73 1.21 21.66
CA SER A 181 -3.69 0.30 22.80
C SER A 181 -5.00 -0.46 22.91
N ILE A 182 -4.94 -1.71 23.36
CA ILE A 182 -6.12 -2.53 23.60
C ILE A 182 -6.58 -2.29 25.04
N GLN A 183 -7.88 -2.11 25.24
CA GLN A 183 -8.49 -1.84 26.54
C GLN A 183 -9.81 -2.63 26.66
N GLY A 184 -9.78 -3.78 27.32
CA GLY A 184 -10.92 -4.67 27.41
C GLY A 184 -11.39 -5.14 26.02
N PRO A 185 -12.67 -5.04 25.65
CA PRO A 185 -13.18 -5.42 24.33
C PRO A 185 -12.98 -4.33 23.26
N GLY A 186 -12.24 -3.25 23.53
CA GLY A 186 -12.11 -2.11 22.62
C GLY A 186 -10.66 -1.69 22.34
N LEU A 187 -10.52 -0.81 21.35
CA LEU A 187 -9.28 -0.12 21.04
C LEU A 187 -9.34 1.31 21.56
N ARG A 188 -8.25 1.74 22.18
CA ARG A 188 -8.03 3.12 22.58
C ARG A 188 -6.89 3.71 21.77
N ILE A 189 -7.21 4.79 21.07
CA ILE A 189 -6.28 5.51 20.20
C ILE A 189 -6.01 6.88 20.80
N GLN A 190 -4.74 7.15 21.13
CA GLN A 190 -4.34 8.42 21.69
C GLN A 190 -4.37 9.50 20.60
N ARG A 191 -5.08 10.60 20.86
CA ARG A 191 -5.18 11.77 19.96
C ARG A 191 -5.17 13.02 20.83
N LEU A 192 -4.29 13.96 20.51
CA LEU A 192 -4.10 15.19 21.29
C LEU A 192 -5.27 16.18 21.15
N GLN A 193 -5.97 16.18 20.00
CA GLN A 193 -6.90 17.26 19.61
C GLN A 193 -8.34 16.77 19.34
N THR A 194 -8.68 15.53 19.67
CA THR A 194 -10.01 14.96 19.35
C THR A 194 -10.42 13.97 20.41
N SER A 195 -11.62 14.12 20.98
CA SER A 195 -12.24 13.13 21.86
C SER A 195 -13.49 12.54 21.21
N ALA A 196 -13.52 11.24 20.95
CA ALA A 196 -14.69 10.58 20.36
C ALA A 196 -14.80 9.13 20.84
N ALA A 197 -16.03 8.64 20.93
CA ALA A 197 -16.32 7.24 21.25
C ALA A 197 -17.23 6.66 20.16
N HIS A 198 -16.85 5.52 19.60
CA HIS A 198 -17.59 4.85 18.53
C HIS A 198 -17.82 3.38 18.91
N GLU A 199 -19.01 2.87 18.58
CA GLU A 199 -19.33 1.45 18.71
C GLU A 199 -19.52 0.84 17.33
N LEU A 200 -18.73 -0.19 16.99
CA LEU A 200 -18.74 -0.76 15.64
C LEU A 200 -19.96 -1.67 15.39
N THR A 201 -20.60 -2.16 16.46
CA THR A 201 -21.88 -2.89 16.44
C THR A 201 -22.01 -4.01 15.40
N GLY A 202 -20.90 -4.69 15.09
CA GLY A 202 -20.85 -5.82 14.14
C GLY A 202 -20.42 -5.46 12.71
N ALA A 203 -20.09 -4.19 12.44
CA ALA A 203 -19.58 -3.72 11.14
C ALA A 203 -18.20 -4.27 10.78
N GLY A 204 -17.44 -4.77 11.75
CA GLY A 204 -16.06 -5.22 11.55
C GLY A 204 -15.06 -4.07 11.48
N LEU A 205 -13.78 -4.42 11.31
CA LEU A 205 -12.67 -3.47 11.24
C LEU A 205 -11.74 -3.80 10.06
N LEU A 206 -11.58 -2.85 9.14
CA LEU A 206 -10.56 -2.93 8.10
C LEU A 206 -9.22 -2.42 8.60
N LEU A 207 -8.17 -3.19 8.37
CA LEU A 207 -6.78 -2.77 8.54
C LEU A 207 -6.20 -2.46 7.16
N VAL A 208 -5.85 -1.20 6.93
CA VAL A 208 -5.39 -0.69 5.64
C VAL A 208 -3.94 -0.22 5.77
N PRO A 209 -2.94 -1.06 5.43
CA PRO A 209 -1.56 -0.59 5.34
C PRO A 209 -1.43 0.47 4.25
N SER A 210 -0.65 1.51 4.51
CA SER A 210 -0.29 2.55 3.55
C SER A 210 1.14 3.00 3.74
N VAL A 211 1.83 3.19 2.63
CA VAL A 211 3.18 3.78 2.58
C VAL A 211 3.14 5.24 3.00
N PHE A 212 2.21 6.03 2.46
CA PHE A 212 2.17 7.49 2.67
C PHE A 212 1.49 7.91 3.97
N ALA A 213 0.71 7.04 4.61
CA ALA A 213 0.22 7.27 5.97
C ALA A 213 1.39 7.58 6.93
N TRP A 214 2.61 7.12 6.62
CA TRP A 214 3.87 7.41 7.35
C TRP A 214 3.58 7.42 8.82
N PRO A 215 4.02 8.32 9.71
CA PRO A 215 3.96 7.94 11.12
C PRO A 215 2.57 8.19 11.70
N HIS A 216 1.51 8.28 10.89
CA HIS A 216 0.15 8.54 11.34
C HIS A 216 -0.72 7.30 11.26
N LEU A 217 -1.65 7.24 12.21
CA LEU A 217 -2.81 6.38 12.17
C LEU A 217 -4.04 7.23 11.83
N VAL A 218 -4.71 6.91 10.73
CA VAL A 218 -5.98 7.51 10.33
C VAL A 218 -7.10 6.56 10.67
N VAL A 219 -8.15 7.10 11.29
CA VAL A 219 -9.24 6.34 11.89
C VAL A 219 -10.54 6.79 11.27
N PHE A 220 -11.23 5.87 10.59
CA PHE A 220 -12.59 6.08 10.12
C PHE A 220 -13.51 5.19 10.93
N ALA A 221 -14.41 5.81 11.68
CA ALA A 221 -15.42 5.11 12.50
C ALA A 221 -16.76 5.86 12.49
N GLY A 222 -16.99 6.66 11.43
CA GLY A 222 -18.22 7.40 11.21
C GLY A 222 -19.40 6.49 10.91
N THR A 223 -20.61 7.02 11.03
CA THR A 223 -21.82 6.31 10.62
C THR A 223 -21.92 6.26 9.10
N GLY A 224 -22.13 5.07 8.52
CA GLY A 224 -22.32 4.91 7.07
C GLY A 224 -21.05 4.61 6.27
N ILE A 225 -19.89 4.56 6.92
CA ILE A 225 -18.65 4.03 6.34
C ILE A 225 -18.28 2.69 6.97
N GLN A 226 -17.52 1.88 6.23
CA GLN A 226 -16.82 0.73 6.79
C GLN A 226 -15.74 1.23 7.78
N PRO A 227 -15.81 0.85 9.07
CA PRO A 227 -14.78 1.23 10.03
C PRO A 227 -13.41 0.72 9.59
N SER A 228 -12.41 1.61 9.58
CA SER A 228 -11.07 1.30 9.10
C SER A 228 -9.96 2.04 9.84
N LEU A 229 -8.81 1.39 9.91
CA LEU A 229 -7.55 1.94 10.39
C LEU A 229 -6.57 1.97 9.23
N VAL A 230 -6.24 3.17 8.75
CA VAL A 230 -5.15 3.36 7.79
C VAL A 230 -3.87 3.61 8.58
N TYR A 231 -2.87 2.75 8.40
CA TYR A 231 -1.65 2.78 9.21
C TYR A 231 -0.39 2.71 8.35
N GLY A 232 0.69 3.32 8.83
CA GLY A 232 2.00 3.28 8.17
C GLY A 232 2.56 1.86 8.05
N SER A 233 2.82 1.42 6.82
CA SER A 233 3.44 0.12 6.54
C SER A 233 4.86 0.04 7.09
N ARG A 234 5.28 -1.16 7.48
CA ARG A 234 6.68 -1.45 7.77
C ARG A 234 7.50 -1.44 6.48
N GLY A 235 8.79 -1.09 6.57
CA GLY A 235 9.71 -1.16 5.41
C GLY A 235 9.72 0.06 4.49
N VAL A 236 8.95 1.11 4.79
CA VAL A 236 8.90 2.35 3.98
C VAL A 236 10.25 3.04 3.84
N GLY A 237 11.13 2.94 4.85
CA GLY A 237 12.44 3.58 4.84
C GLY A 237 13.33 3.16 3.66
N ALA A 238 13.30 1.87 3.29
CA ALA A 238 14.11 1.35 2.19
C ALA A 238 13.47 1.53 0.80
N LEU A 239 12.19 1.92 0.75
CA LEU A 239 11.40 1.94 -0.49
C LEU A 239 11.97 2.89 -1.55
N TRP A 240 12.48 4.05 -1.11
CA TRP A 240 12.91 5.13 -2.00
C TRP A 240 14.43 5.31 -2.05
N GLU A 241 15.17 4.63 -1.18
CA GLU A 241 16.64 4.62 -1.16
C GLU A 241 17.20 3.95 -2.44
N SER A 242 16.38 3.14 -3.11
CA SER A 242 16.68 2.56 -4.43
C SER A 242 16.57 3.56 -5.60
N GLY A 243 16.16 4.81 -5.34
CA GLY A 243 15.82 5.83 -6.33
C GLY A 243 16.99 6.59 -6.97
N ALA A 244 18.25 6.27 -6.62
CA ALA A 244 19.45 6.82 -7.25
C ALA A 244 20.28 5.77 -8.01
N ALA A 245 19.78 4.54 -8.13
CA ALA A 245 20.32 3.57 -9.09
C ALA A 245 19.47 3.68 -10.36
N GLU A 246 19.93 4.53 -11.28
CA GLU A 246 19.61 4.34 -12.69
C GLU A 246 19.75 2.85 -13.02
N SER A 247 18.71 2.30 -13.62
CA SER A 247 18.64 1.00 -14.28
C SER A 247 19.87 0.73 -15.16
N THR A 248 20.97 0.30 -14.55
CA THR A 248 22.23 -0.05 -15.24
C THR A 248 22.78 -1.41 -14.84
N ASP A 249 22.09 -2.17 -13.98
CA ASP A 249 22.38 -3.59 -13.82
C ASP A 249 21.15 -4.43 -14.19
N GLU A 250 20.76 -4.34 -15.47
CA GLU A 250 19.66 -5.13 -16.06
C GLU A 250 19.83 -6.65 -15.89
N ASP A 251 20.97 -7.14 -15.37
CA ASP A 251 21.21 -8.56 -15.14
C ASP A 251 22.11 -8.87 -13.93
N ALA A 252 22.05 -8.13 -12.82
CA ALA A 252 22.86 -8.43 -11.62
C ALA A 252 22.71 -9.89 -11.14
N LEU A 253 21.47 -10.40 -11.19
CA LEU A 253 21.17 -11.80 -10.86
C LEU A 253 21.74 -12.77 -11.92
N GLY A 254 21.73 -12.41 -13.20
CA GLY A 254 22.37 -13.21 -14.24
C GLY A 254 23.89 -13.06 -14.28
N ALA A 255 24.48 -12.02 -13.73
CA ALA A 255 25.92 -11.96 -13.47
C ALA A 255 26.32 -12.95 -12.37
N LEU A 256 25.51 -13.07 -11.32
CA LEU A 256 25.75 -14.01 -10.22
C LEU A 256 25.48 -15.48 -10.59
N LEU A 257 24.34 -15.73 -11.25
CA LEU A 257 23.83 -17.08 -11.50
C LEU A 257 23.89 -17.49 -12.98
N GLY A 258 24.16 -16.59 -13.91
CA GLY A 258 23.95 -16.80 -15.34
C GLY A 258 22.47 -16.59 -15.72
N ARG A 259 22.26 -15.91 -16.85
CA ARG A 259 20.94 -15.53 -17.42
C ARG A 259 19.86 -16.59 -17.28
N SER A 260 20.11 -17.83 -17.72
CA SER A 260 19.10 -18.90 -17.70
C SER A 260 18.68 -19.30 -16.28
N ARG A 261 19.62 -19.35 -15.32
CA ARG A 261 19.30 -19.67 -13.92
C ARG A 261 18.59 -18.52 -13.23
N ALA A 262 18.97 -17.27 -13.53
CA ALA A 262 18.28 -16.08 -13.05
C ALA A 262 16.82 -16.04 -13.54
N ALA A 263 16.60 -16.25 -14.85
CA ALA A 263 15.26 -16.29 -15.43
C ALA A 263 14.37 -17.39 -14.84
N ILE A 264 14.93 -18.61 -14.67
CA ILE A 264 14.22 -19.73 -14.01
C ILE A 264 13.89 -19.39 -12.56
N LEU A 265 14.83 -18.80 -11.81
CA LEU A 265 14.60 -18.47 -10.41
C LEU A 265 13.53 -17.40 -10.25
N THR A 266 13.56 -16.35 -11.07
CA THR A 266 12.54 -15.28 -11.10
C THR A 266 11.16 -15.80 -11.48
N GLY A 267 11.06 -16.69 -12.47
CA GLY A 267 9.80 -17.31 -12.89
C GLY A 267 9.15 -18.20 -11.80
N LEU A 268 9.93 -18.67 -10.84
CA LEU A 268 9.47 -19.52 -9.73
C LEU A 268 8.91 -18.75 -8.51
N ALA A 269 8.52 -17.49 -8.68
CA ALA A 269 7.72 -16.77 -7.69
C ALA A 269 6.42 -17.52 -7.38
N MET A 270 5.83 -18.15 -8.41
CA MET A 270 4.75 -19.12 -8.30
C MET A 270 5.25 -20.54 -8.63
N PRO A 271 4.64 -21.60 -8.06
CA PRO A 271 5.07 -22.95 -8.35
C PRO A 271 4.83 -23.39 -9.80
N LEU A 272 5.88 -23.80 -10.51
CA LEU A 272 5.81 -24.27 -11.89
C LEU A 272 6.54 -25.60 -12.09
N SER A 273 6.10 -26.38 -13.06
CA SER A 273 6.80 -27.59 -13.52
C SER A 273 7.89 -27.27 -14.53
N THR A 274 8.82 -28.21 -14.74
CA THR A 274 9.88 -28.10 -15.76
C THR A 274 9.31 -27.80 -17.15
N THR A 275 8.20 -28.43 -17.52
CA THR A 275 7.57 -28.25 -18.84
C THR A 275 6.92 -26.88 -19.00
N GLU A 276 6.34 -26.34 -17.93
CA GLU A 276 5.76 -24.98 -17.93
C GLU A 276 6.88 -23.92 -18.02
N LEU A 277 7.94 -24.06 -17.22
CA LEU A 277 9.13 -23.20 -17.29
C LEU A 277 9.81 -23.23 -18.67
N ALA A 278 9.92 -24.42 -19.28
CA ALA A 278 10.49 -24.57 -20.62
C ALA A 278 9.69 -23.82 -21.67
N LEU A 279 8.36 -23.89 -21.58
CA LEU A 279 7.45 -23.19 -22.48
C LEU A 279 7.57 -21.67 -22.31
N GLU A 280 7.50 -21.17 -21.08
CA GLU A 280 7.54 -19.73 -20.79
C GLU A 280 8.86 -19.08 -21.18
N LEU A 281 9.99 -19.79 -21.00
CA LEU A 281 11.32 -19.26 -21.25
C LEU A 281 11.86 -19.56 -22.66
N GLY A 282 11.09 -20.25 -23.50
CA GLY A 282 11.53 -20.67 -24.83
C GLY A 282 12.75 -21.60 -24.81
N GLN A 283 12.91 -22.42 -23.76
CA GLN A 283 14.04 -23.32 -23.56
C GLN A 283 13.60 -24.79 -23.64
N SER A 284 14.55 -25.71 -23.85
CA SER A 284 14.22 -27.13 -23.88
C SER A 284 14.00 -27.70 -22.47
N PRO A 285 13.04 -28.64 -22.26
CA PRO A 285 12.83 -29.24 -20.95
C PRO A 285 14.09 -29.88 -20.32
N PRO A 286 14.99 -30.56 -21.08
CA PRO A 286 16.26 -31.04 -20.52
C PRO A 286 17.17 -29.92 -19.99
N SER A 287 17.25 -28.79 -20.69
CA SER A 287 18.06 -27.63 -20.27
C SER A 287 17.52 -27.01 -18.98
N VAL A 288 16.20 -26.81 -18.91
CA VAL A 288 15.54 -26.31 -17.69
C VAL A 288 15.73 -27.28 -16.52
N SER A 289 15.58 -28.59 -16.74
CA SER A 289 15.84 -29.62 -15.72
C SER A 289 17.27 -29.58 -15.19
N GLN A 290 18.26 -29.36 -16.05
CA GLN A 290 19.66 -29.22 -15.65
C GLN A 290 19.86 -28.01 -14.75
N HIS A 291 19.30 -26.86 -15.10
CA HIS A 291 19.37 -25.64 -14.28
C HIS A 291 18.65 -25.81 -12.93
N LEU A 292 17.45 -26.39 -12.92
CA LEU A 292 16.70 -26.68 -11.69
C LEU A 292 17.45 -27.63 -10.75
N SER A 293 18.17 -28.62 -11.30
CA SER A 293 19.02 -29.51 -10.49
C SER A 293 20.17 -28.75 -9.81
N VAL A 294 20.80 -27.82 -10.51
CA VAL A 294 21.85 -26.96 -9.93
C VAL A 294 21.28 -26.05 -8.85
N LEU A 295 20.16 -25.36 -9.13
CA LEU A 295 19.51 -24.46 -8.16
C LEU A 295 19.06 -25.23 -6.91
N ARG A 296 18.50 -26.44 -7.08
CA ARG A 296 18.04 -27.28 -5.96
C ARG A 296 19.21 -27.75 -5.08
N ARG A 297 20.31 -28.18 -5.69
CA ARG A 297 21.51 -28.60 -4.95
C ARG A 297 22.12 -27.48 -4.12
N ASN A 298 21.94 -26.23 -4.53
CA ASN A 298 22.40 -25.05 -3.81
C ASN A 298 21.32 -24.44 -2.90
N GLY A 299 20.21 -25.14 -2.65
CA GLY A 299 19.17 -24.69 -1.72
C GLY A 299 18.34 -23.50 -2.20
N LEU A 300 18.38 -23.15 -3.50
CA LEU A 300 17.66 -22.01 -4.06
C LEU A 300 16.23 -22.37 -4.50
N VAL A 301 15.97 -23.65 -4.81
CA VAL A 301 14.62 -24.12 -5.09
C VAL A 301 14.31 -25.40 -4.32
N THR A 302 13.05 -25.55 -3.93
CA THR A 302 12.50 -26.83 -3.47
C THR A 302 11.57 -27.42 -4.55
N SER A 303 11.23 -28.69 -4.40
CA SER A 303 10.32 -29.36 -5.33
C SER A 303 9.43 -30.37 -4.62
N TRP A 304 8.21 -30.55 -5.11
CA TRP A 304 7.30 -31.60 -4.67
C TRP A 304 6.53 -32.17 -5.87
N ARG A 305 5.95 -33.36 -5.69
CA ARG A 305 5.15 -34.00 -6.73
C ARG A 305 3.68 -33.59 -6.58
N SER A 306 3.08 -33.13 -7.68
CA SER A 306 1.65 -32.84 -7.79
C SER A 306 1.08 -33.66 -8.95
N GLY A 307 0.40 -34.76 -8.61
CA GLY A 307 -0.08 -35.75 -9.58
C GLY A 307 1.04 -36.34 -10.45
N ARG A 308 0.97 -36.11 -11.76
CA ARG A 308 1.97 -36.59 -12.75
C ARG A 308 3.12 -35.61 -12.98
N ARG A 309 3.11 -34.43 -12.33
CA ARG A 309 4.11 -33.37 -12.51
C ARG A 309 4.94 -33.19 -11.24
N VAL A 310 6.17 -32.68 -11.41
CA VAL A 310 6.99 -32.17 -10.31
C VAL A 310 6.96 -30.64 -10.41
N LEU A 311 6.54 -29.99 -9.34
CA LEU A 311 6.53 -28.54 -9.22
C LEU A 311 7.77 -28.09 -8.46
N TYR A 312 8.27 -26.92 -8.83
CA TYR A 312 9.39 -26.24 -8.19
C TYR A 312 8.92 -24.91 -7.63
N ARG A 313 9.56 -24.42 -6.56
CA ARG A 313 9.34 -23.09 -6.00
C ARG A 313 10.65 -22.57 -5.42
N GLN A 314 10.81 -21.25 -5.39
CA GLN A 314 11.87 -20.59 -4.62
C GLN A 314 11.86 -21.01 -3.13
N THR A 315 13.06 -21.10 -2.55
CA THR A 315 13.22 -21.12 -1.09
C THR A 315 13.26 -19.69 -0.53
N PRO A 316 13.12 -19.50 0.79
CA PRO A 316 13.29 -18.17 1.40
C PRO A 316 14.64 -17.52 1.05
N LEU A 317 15.72 -18.31 1.01
CA LEU A 317 17.05 -17.84 0.60
C LEU A 317 17.05 -17.29 -0.83
N ALA A 318 16.43 -18.01 -1.78
CA ALA A 318 16.32 -17.55 -3.15
C ALA A 318 15.47 -16.28 -3.27
N SER A 319 14.35 -16.19 -2.55
CA SER A 319 13.51 -14.99 -2.54
C SER A 319 14.28 -13.77 -2.03
N SER A 320 15.11 -13.93 -0.98
CA SER A 320 15.99 -12.86 -0.49
C SER A 320 17.07 -12.46 -1.50
N ILE A 321 17.68 -13.42 -2.22
CA ILE A 321 18.68 -13.13 -3.25
C ILE A 321 18.05 -12.42 -4.45
N VAL A 322 16.88 -12.86 -4.91
CA VAL A 322 16.14 -12.24 -6.00
C VAL A 322 15.74 -10.81 -5.63
N ALA A 323 15.28 -10.58 -4.40
CA ALA A 323 14.97 -9.25 -3.88
C ALA A 323 16.22 -8.35 -3.81
N ALA A 324 17.32 -8.86 -3.24
CA ALA A 324 18.58 -8.10 -3.11
C ALA A 324 19.27 -7.81 -4.45
N SER A 325 19.11 -8.70 -5.44
CA SER A 325 19.65 -8.48 -6.80
C SER A 325 18.78 -7.54 -7.63
N GLY A 326 17.57 -7.23 -7.18
CA GLY A 326 16.72 -6.17 -7.71
C GLY A 326 16.96 -4.80 -7.06
N GLY A 327 17.89 -4.71 -6.09
CA GLY A 327 18.26 -3.49 -5.36
C GLY A 327 19.23 -3.81 -4.23
N GLY A 328 20.52 -3.51 -4.42
CA GLY A 328 21.57 -3.77 -3.44
C GLY A 328 21.89 -2.54 -2.58
N PRO A 329 22.00 -2.67 -1.24
CA PRO A 329 22.46 -1.59 -0.35
C PRO A 329 23.97 -1.40 -0.43
N THR A 330 24.42 -0.16 -0.63
CA THR A 330 25.82 0.26 -0.51
C THR A 330 26.29 0.13 0.94
N ALA A 331 27.23 -0.78 1.18
CA ALA A 331 27.93 -0.92 2.45
C ALA A 331 28.70 0.38 2.77
N ALA A 332 28.29 1.08 3.82
CA ALA A 332 29.04 2.20 4.36
C ALA A 332 30.29 1.69 5.10
N ASN A 333 31.44 2.07 4.56
CA ASN A 333 32.76 2.01 5.18
C ASN A 333 32.73 2.51 6.64
N HIS A 334 33.23 1.70 7.58
CA HIS A 334 33.66 2.18 8.89
C HIS A 334 35.11 2.69 8.77
N PRO A 335 35.42 3.97 9.07
CA PRO A 335 36.72 4.32 9.58
C PRO A 335 36.74 4.22 11.11
N ALA A 336 37.92 3.85 11.62
CA ALA A 336 38.28 3.68 13.02
C ALA A 336 38.21 4.99 13.84
#